data_AF-A0A8H3DD29-F1
#
_entry.id   AF-A0A8H3DD29-F1
#
_cell.length_a   1.000
_cell.length_b   1.000
_cell.length_c   1.000
_cell.angle_alpha   90.00
_cell.angle_beta   90.00
_cell.angle_gamma   90.00
#
_symmetry.space_group_name_H-M   'P 1'
#
loop_
_entity.id
_entity.type
_entity.pdbx_description
1 polymer ?
#
loop_
_entity_poly.entity_id
_entity_poly.type
_entity_poly.pdbx_seq_one_letter_code
_entity_poly.pdbx_strand_id
1 'polypeptide(L)'
;MAQLILAATTAAALAPHAAEVVNLATTVSQAVSVFTKSLKTARDRHHEAQDIGFQASPTWMRKAEERTRIYYEQGPSGPVSWVFTHGTEIPQNALVCGEDIDGSPLYVCRTFHRGGVHFGKAGRGFKTGAMFGYDCKELEIEFYEVLVAEESAVRWETATYPFIVRKYGGGTLVEGGHEHDGSPLFIARAFYWGGTHPGKTSSVLKGADITFAGKEYCLKDYQVLVLSDPGYASIAALDLD
;
A
#
# COMPACT_ATOMS: atom_id res chain seq x y z
N MET A 1 -8.79 -50.76 -32.41
CA MET A 1 -9.37 -50.87 -31.05
C MET A 1 -8.45 -50.30 -29.97
N ALA A 2 -7.14 -50.58 -29.95
CA ALA A 2 -6.22 -50.09 -28.90
C ALA A 2 -5.98 -48.57 -28.86
N GLN A 3 -5.93 -47.88 -30.02
CA GLN A 3 -5.73 -46.41 -30.06
C GLN A 3 -6.95 -45.59 -29.59
N LEU A 4 -8.17 -46.15 -29.68
CA LEU A 4 -9.39 -45.46 -29.25
C LEU A 4 -9.57 -45.52 -27.72
N ILE A 5 -9.05 -46.57 -27.08
CA ILE A 5 -9.08 -46.74 -25.63
C ILE A 5 -8.09 -45.77 -24.96
N LEU A 6 -6.90 -45.59 -25.53
CA LEU A 6 -5.87 -44.71 -24.97
C LEU A 6 -6.30 -43.23 -24.91
N ALA A 7 -6.97 -42.73 -25.96
CA ALA A 7 -7.49 -41.35 -26.02
C ALA A 7 -8.64 -41.10 -25.03
N ALA A 8 -9.49 -42.10 -24.78
CA ALA A 8 -10.56 -42.01 -23.78
C ALA A 8 -10.00 -41.97 -22.34
N THR A 9 -8.93 -42.72 -22.06
CA THR A 9 -8.26 -42.68 -20.74
C THR A 9 -7.53 -41.35 -20.48
N THR A 10 -6.90 -40.71 -21.47
CA THR A 10 -6.28 -39.39 -21.28
C THR A 10 -7.31 -38.28 -21.07
N ALA A 11 -8.43 -38.29 -21.80
CA ALA A 11 -9.50 -37.32 -21.60
C ALA A 11 -10.16 -37.43 -20.21
N ALA A 12 -10.35 -38.66 -19.71
CA ALA A 12 -10.90 -38.91 -18.37
C ALA A 12 -9.97 -38.46 -17.23
N ALA A 13 -8.64 -38.53 -17.43
CA ALA A 13 -7.66 -38.08 -16.44
C ALA A 13 -7.48 -36.54 -16.39
N LEU A 14 -7.76 -35.84 -17.49
CA LEU A 14 -7.69 -34.37 -17.58
C LEU A 14 -8.96 -33.67 -17.07
N ALA A 15 -10.12 -34.33 -17.13
CA ALA A 15 -11.40 -33.79 -16.68
C ALA A 15 -11.44 -33.31 -15.21
N PRO A 16 -10.90 -34.05 -14.21
CA PRO A 16 -10.92 -33.59 -12.82
C PRO A 16 -10.04 -32.35 -12.60
N HIS A 17 -8.88 -32.25 -13.25
CA HIS A 17 -8.04 -31.05 -13.17
C HIS A 17 -8.68 -29.84 -13.88
N ALA A 18 -9.36 -30.06 -15.01
CA ALA A 18 -10.11 -28.99 -15.67
C ALA A 18 -11.26 -28.48 -14.77
N ALA A 19 -11.97 -29.38 -14.09
CA ALA A 19 -13.03 -29.01 -13.15
C ALA A 19 -12.51 -28.23 -11.94
N GLU A 20 -11.35 -28.60 -11.42
CA GLU A 20 -10.69 -27.92 -10.30
C GLU A 20 -10.24 -26.50 -10.67
N VAL A 21 -9.64 -26.34 -11.86
CA VAL A 21 -9.26 -25.03 -12.40
C VAL A 21 -10.48 -24.15 -12.66
N VAL A 22 -11.57 -24.71 -13.20
CA VAL A 22 -12.83 -23.98 -13.42
C VAL A 22 -13.46 -23.57 -12.09
N ASN A 23 -13.46 -24.43 -11.07
CA ASN A 23 -13.94 -24.08 -9.74
C ASN A 23 -13.12 -22.95 -9.12
N LEU A 24 -11.79 -23.03 -9.18
CA LEU A 24 -10.91 -21.97 -8.65
C LEU A 24 -11.15 -20.64 -9.37
N ALA A 25 -11.24 -20.65 -10.70
CA ALA A 25 -11.56 -19.46 -11.49
C ALA A 25 -12.94 -18.88 -11.13
N THR A 26 -13.93 -19.74 -10.87
CA THR A 26 -15.27 -19.34 -10.45
C THR A 26 -15.25 -18.74 -9.05
N THR A 27 -14.52 -19.32 -8.11
CA THR A 27 -14.34 -18.79 -6.75
C THR A 27 -13.65 -17.43 -6.76
N VAL A 28 -12.59 -17.27 -7.55
CA VAL A 28 -11.90 -15.98 -7.72
C VAL A 28 -12.84 -14.95 -8.35
N SER A 29 -13.58 -15.33 -9.39
CA SER A 29 -14.55 -14.44 -10.05
C SER A 29 -15.69 -14.01 -9.11
N GLN A 30 -16.19 -14.92 -8.28
CA GLN A 30 -17.18 -14.63 -7.23
C GLN A 30 -16.59 -13.68 -6.17
N ALA A 31 -15.36 -13.91 -5.72
CA ALA A 31 -14.68 -13.04 -4.77
C ALA A 31 -14.50 -11.62 -5.34
N VAL A 32 -14.07 -11.49 -6.59
CA VAL A 32 -13.98 -10.20 -7.31
C VAL A 32 -15.36 -9.55 -7.45
N SER A 33 -16.41 -10.32 -7.75
CA SER A 33 -17.79 -9.82 -7.85
C SER A 33 -18.32 -9.31 -6.51
N VAL A 34 -18.05 -10.02 -5.41
CA VAL A 34 -18.41 -9.60 -4.05
C VAL A 34 -17.64 -8.35 -3.67
N PHE A 35 -16.34 -8.32 -3.90
CA PHE A 35 -15.49 -7.16 -3.65
C PHE A 35 -15.96 -5.93 -4.43
N THR A 36 -16.25 -6.06 -5.73
CA THR A 36 -16.75 -4.95 -6.56
C THR A 36 -18.14 -4.48 -6.16
N LYS A 37 -19.03 -5.36 -5.70
CA LYS A 37 -20.33 -4.97 -5.10
C LYS A 37 -20.15 -4.25 -3.77
N SER A 38 -19.28 -4.77 -2.91
CA SER A 38 -18.92 -4.17 -1.62
C SER A 38 -18.36 -2.76 -1.82
N LEU A 39 -17.45 -2.59 -2.79
CA LEU A 39 -16.92 -1.28 -3.20
C LEU A 39 -18.02 -0.34 -3.68
N LYS A 40 -18.96 -0.80 -4.51
CA LYS A 40 -20.10 0.02 -4.96
C LYS A 40 -20.97 0.47 -3.79
N THR A 41 -21.35 -0.45 -2.90
CA THR A 41 -22.20 -0.12 -1.75
C THR A 41 -21.49 0.83 -0.78
N ALA A 42 -20.21 0.59 -0.50
CA ALA A 42 -19.40 1.51 0.30
C ALA A 42 -19.28 2.89 -0.37
N ARG A 43 -19.18 2.95 -1.71
CA ARG A 43 -19.09 4.20 -2.47
C ARG A 43 -20.38 4.99 -2.37
N ASP A 44 -21.51 4.30 -2.45
CA ASP A 44 -22.83 4.92 -2.33
C ASP A 44 -23.06 5.46 -0.91
N ARG A 45 -22.62 4.75 0.14
CA ARG A 45 -22.60 5.27 1.53
C ARG A 45 -21.68 6.48 1.71
N HIS A 46 -20.52 6.47 1.05
CA HIS A 46 -19.59 7.60 1.07
C HIS A 46 -20.18 8.85 0.42
N HIS A 47 -20.99 8.71 -0.65
CA HIS A 47 -21.70 9.83 -1.26
C HIS A 47 -22.72 10.49 -0.30
N GLU A 48 -23.28 9.73 0.64
CA GLU A 48 -24.26 10.22 1.61
C GLU A 48 -23.63 10.93 2.83
N ALA A 49 -22.34 10.70 3.10
CA ALA A 49 -21.57 11.32 4.19
C ALA A 49 -20.87 12.64 3.80
N GLN A 50 -21.29 13.30 2.71
CA GLN A 50 -20.71 14.56 2.25
C GLN A 50 -21.13 15.76 3.11
N ASP A 51 -20.42 16.00 4.21
CA ASP A 51 -20.33 17.33 4.83
C ASP A 51 -18.90 17.73 5.27
N ILE A 52 -17.88 17.00 4.79
CA ILE A 52 -16.45 17.31 5.06
C ILE A 52 -15.58 17.01 3.84
N GLY A 53 -15.84 17.68 2.71
CA GLY A 53 -14.81 18.03 1.71
C GLY A 53 -13.89 16.94 1.14
N PHE A 54 -14.22 15.65 1.28
CA PHE A 54 -13.43 14.54 0.76
C PHE A 54 -13.87 14.25 -0.67
N GLN A 55 -12.98 14.52 -1.63
CA GLN A 55 -13.19 14.28 -3.05
C GLN A 55 -12.26 13.16 -3.53
N ALA A 56 -12.58 11.90 -3.26
CA ALA A 56 -11.96 10.82 -4.01
C ALA A 56 -12.30 11.01 -5.50
N SER A 57 -11.29 11.25 -6.33
CA SER A 57 -11.49 11.44 -7.77
C SER A 57 -11.98 10.13 -8.40
N PRO A 58 -13.13 10.12 -9.10
CA PRO A 58 -13.60 8.92 -9.82
C PRO A 58 -12.55 8.38 -10.80
N THR A 59 -11.75 9.28 -11.38
CA THR A 59 -10.65 8.91 -12.27
C THR A 59 -9.52 8.21 -11.52
N TRP A 60 -9.16 8.70 -10.32
CA TRP A 60 -8.13 8.06 -9.51
C TRP A 60 -8.57 6.67 -9.04
N MET A 61 -9.80 6.52 -8.57
CA MET A 61 -10.34 5.22 -8.12
C MET A 61 -10.32 4.18 -9.25
N ARG A 62 -10.77 4.55 -10.46
CA ARG A 62 -10.71 3.66 -11.62
C ARG A 62 -9.26 3.23 -11.93
N LYS A 63 -8.29 4.13 -11.80
CA LYS A 63 -6.87 3.81 -11.99
C LYS A 63 -6.32 2.93 -10.86
N ALA A 64 -6.81 3.07 -9.63
CA ALA A 64 -6.44 2.24 -8.49
C ALA A 64 -6.97 0.80 -8.64
N GLU A 65 -8.23 0.66 -9.05
CA GLU A 65 -8.83 -0.64 -9.42
C GLU A 65 -8.05 -1.30 -10.57
N GLU A 66 -7.67 -0.53 -11.59
CA GLU A 66 -6.85 -1.02 -12.71
C GLU A 66 -5.49 -1.56 -12.24
N ARG A 67 -4.75 -0.79 -11.42
CA ARG A 67 -3.46 -1.22 -10.86
C ARG A 67 -3.61 -2.51 -10.04
N THR A 68 -4.68 -2.60 -9.27
CA THR A 68 -4.99 -3.77 -8.43
C THR A 68 -5.28 -5.00 -9.27
N ARG A 69 -6.07 -4.83 -10.34
CA ARG A 69 -6.36 -5.93 -11.26
C ARG A 69 -5.08 -6.43 -11.92
N ILE A 70 -4.25 -5.53 -12.43
CA ILE A 70 -2.96 -5.88 -13.03
C ILE A 70 -2.08 -6.63 -12.02
N TYR A 71 -1.99 -6.15 -10.77
CA TYR A 71 -1.21 -6.81 -9.72
C TYR A 71 -1.64 -8.27 -9.49
N TYR A 72 -2.94 -8.55 -9.42
CA TYR A 72 -3.42 -9.92 -9.18
C TYR A 72 -3.41 -10.81 -10.43
N GLU A 73 -3.59 -10.24 -11.63
CA GLU A 73 -3.59 -11.01 -12.88
C GLU A 73 -2.18 -11.29 -13.41
N GLN A 74 -1.26 -10.34 -13.24
CA GLN A 74 0.07 -10.35 -13.88
C GLN A 74 1.22 -10.38 -12.86
N GLY A 75 0.93 -10.20 -11.57
CA GLY A 75 1.93 -10.08 -10.51
C GLY A 75 2.41 -8.64 -10.32
N PRO A 76 3.30 -8.41 -9.33
CA PRO A 76 3.92 -7.12 -9.09
C PRO A 76 4.76 -6.67 -10.30
N SER A 77 4.61 -5.40 -10.70
CA SER A 77 5.39 -4.81 -11.79
C SER A 77 6.77 -4.29 -11.36
N GLY A 78 7.11 -4.41 -10.08
CA GLY A 78 8.35 -3.93 -9.48
C GLY A 78 8.42 -4.26 -7.99
N PRO A 79 9.48 -3.80 -7.29
CA PRO A 79 9.73 -4.12 -5.88
C PRO A 79 8.66 -3.59 -4.93
N VAL A 80 7.91 -2.56 -5.36
CA VAL A 80 6.78 -1.98 -4.64
C VAL A 80 5.58 -1.89 -5.58
N SER A 81 4.39 -2.07 -5.01
CA SER A 81 3.10 -1.99 -5.70
C SER A 81 2.05 -1.37 -4.79
N TRP A 82 0.98 -0.86 -5.37
CA TRP A 82 -0.14 -0.26 -4.64
C TRP A 82 -1.41 -1.01 -4.95
N VAL A 83 -2.06 -1.54 -3.91
CA VAL A 83 -3.24 -2.39 -4.02
C VAL A 83 -4.43 -1.69 -3.40
N PHE A 84 -5.44 -1.42 -4.21
CA PHE A 84 -6.69 -0.78 -3.83
C PHE A 84 -7.54 -1.71 -2.98
N THR A 85 -8.06 -1.17 -1.88
CA THR A 85 -8.86 -1.89 -0.90
C THR A 85 -9.86 -0.94 -0.23
N HIS A 86 -10.65 -1.46 0.70
CA HIS A 86 -11.63 -0.67 1.42
C HIS A 86 -11.83 -1.13 2.87
N GLY A 87 -12.34 -0.23 3.71
CA GLY A 87 -12.58 -0.52 5.12
C GLY A 87 -11.32 -1.04 5.79
N THR A 88 -11.43 -2.06 6.63
CA THR A 88 -10.31 -2.64 7.40
C THR A 88 -9.55 -3.75 6.67
N GLU A 89 -9.82 -3.96 5.38
CA GLU A 89 -9.13 -4.97 4.58
C GLU A 89 -7.67 -4.56 4.34
N ILE A 90 -6.74 -5.49 4.59
CA ILE A 90 -5.31 -5.31 4.33
C ILE A 90 -4.87 -6.44 3.38
N PRO A 91 -4.34 -6.11 2.18
CA PRO A 91 -3.98 -7.10 1.18
C PRO A 91 -2.82 -8.00 1.64
N GLN A 92 -2.72 -9.18 1.05
CA GLN A 92 -1.57 -10.07 1.28
C GLN A 92 -0.29 -9.38 0.80
N ASN A 93 0.81 -9.59 1.54
CA ASN A 93 2.11 -8.96 1.31
C ASN A 93 2.13 -7.43 1.53
N ALA A 94 1.11 -6.85 2.17
CA ALA A 94 1.17 -5.47 2.64
C ALA A 94 2.41 -5.27 3.52
N LEU A 95 3.20 -4.24 3.21
CA LEU A 95 4.44 -3.98 3.93
C LEU A 95 4.11 -3.42 5.32
N VAL A 96 4.52 -4.12 6.37
CA VAL A 96 4.43 -3.60 7.74
C VAL A 96 5.42 -2.44 7.87
N CYS A 97 4.91 -1.24 8.05
CA CYS A 97 5.71 -0.01 8.08
C CYS A 97 5.89 0.55 9.49
N GLY A 98 5.24 -0.05 10.48
CA GLY A 98 5.32 0.34 11.86
C GLY A 98 4.36 -0.49 12.71
N GLU A 99 4.17 -0.05 13.95
CA GLU A 99 3.31 -0.68 14.95
C GLU A 99 2.64 0.40 15.79
N ASP A 100 1.39 0.16 16.16
CA ASP A 100 0.65 1.00 17.10
C ASP A 100 1.08 0.68 18.55
N ILE A 101 0.56 1.42 19.52
CA ILE A 101 0.92 1.32 20.95
C ILE A 101 0.69 -0.10 21.50
N ASP A 102 -0.31 -0.80 20.98
CA ASP A 102 -0.68 -2.17 21.40
C ASP A 102 0.11 -3.25 20.65
N GLY A 103 1.07 -2.88 19.80
CA GLY A 103 1.83 -3.77 18.94
C GLY A 103 1.10 -4.19 17.66
N SER A 104 -0.10 -3.66 17.40
CA SER A 104 -0.83 -3.94 16.16
C SER A 104 -0.06 -3.37 14.96
N PRO A 105 0.08 -4.13 13.85
CA PRO A 105 0.84 -3.69 12.69
C PRO A 105 0.16 -2.51 11.98
N LEU A 106 0.98 -1.54 11.57
CA LEU A 106 0.58 -0.39 10.77
C LEU A 106 1.16 -0.48 9.36
N TYR A 107 0.35 -0.11 8.38
CA TYR A 107 0.67 -0.15 6.95
C TYR A 107 0.61 1.25 6.36
N VAL A 108 1.30 1.49 5.24
CA VAL A 108 1.12 2.75 4.50
C VAL A 108 -0.13 2.65 3.63
N CYS A 109 -1.03 3.62 3.76
CA CYS A 109 -2.18 3.79 2.88
C CYS A 109 -2.12 5.11 2.12
N ARG A 110 -2.61 5.17 0.88
CA ARG A 110 -2.72 6.42 0.11
C ARG A 110 -4.09 6.61 -0.53
N THR A 111 -4.45 7.86 -0.75
CA THR A 111 -5.69 8.25 -1.42
C THR A 111 -5.52 9.56 -2.18
N PHE A 112 -6.44 9.85 -3.09
CA PHE A 112 -6.49 11.14 -3.77
C PHE A 112 -7.24 12.17 -2.91
N HIS A 113 -6.62 13.31 -2.67
CA HIS A 113 -7.22 14.41 -1.92
C HIS A 113 -6.74 15.76 -2.47
N ARG A 114 -7.67 16.68 -2.77
CA ARG A 114 -7.40 18.08 -3.18
C ARG A 114 -6.35 18.25 -4.29
N GLY A 115 -6.36 17.37 -5.29
CA GLY A 115 -5.43 17.46 -6.44
C GLY A 115 -4.13 16.68 -6.25
N GLY A 116 -3.83 16.21 -5.04
CA GLY A 116 -2.67 15.39 -4.72
C GLY A 116 -3.01 13.93 -4.41
N VAL A 117 -1.97 13.12 -4.25
CA VAL A 117 -2.04 11.79 -3.65
C VAL A 117 -1.35 11.86 -2.30
N HIS A 118 -2.13 11.75 -1.22
CA HIS A 118 -1.64 11.83 0.14
C HIS A 118 -1.74 10.46 0.81
N PHE A 119 -0.91 10.25 1.83
CA PHE A 119 -0.80 8.97 2.50
C PHE A 119 -0.54 9.11 3.99
N GLY A 120 -0.82 8.03 4.71
CA GLY A 120 -0.69 7.92 6.15
C GLY A 120 -0.67 6.46 6.55
N LYS A 121 -1.48 6.10 7.54
CA LYS A 121 -1.48 4.77 8.15
C LYS A 121 -2.81 4.03 7.97
N ALA A 122 -2.72 2.74 7.65
CA ALA A 122 -3.82 1.78 7.71
C ALA A 122 -3.57 0.74 8.79
N GLY A 123 -4.66 0.18 9.32
CA GLY A 123 -4.63 -0.78 10.40
C GLY A 123 -5.98 -1.49 10.53
N ARG A 124 -5.93 -2.79 10.81
CA ARG A 124 -7.15 -3.61 10.94
C ARG A 124 -8.03 -3.20 12.13
N GLY A 125 -7.46 -2.55 13.14
CA GLY A 125 -8.16 -2.03 14.31
C GLY A 125 -8.82 -0.66 14.13
N PHE A 126 -8.62 0.01 12.99
CA PHE A 126 -9.18 1.35 12.76
C PHE A 126 -10.64 1.29 12.33
N LYS A 127 -11.43 2.31 12.71
CA LYS A 127 -12.87 2.37 12.43
C LYS A 127 -13.21 2.31 10.94
N THR A 128 -12.53 3.12 10.14
CA THR A 128 -12.65 3.19 8.66
C THR A 128 -11.54 2.41 7.95
N GLY A 129 -10.58 1.90 8.73
CA GLY A 129 -9.43 1.10 8.28
C GLY A 129 -8.17 1.89 7.93
N ALA A 130 -8.30 3.16 7.56
CA ALA A 130 -7.16 4.01 7.20
C ALA A 130 -7.37 5.48 7.54
N MET A 131 -6.25 6.21 7.68
CA MET A 131 -6.23 7.64 7.90
C MET A 131 -4.95 8.28 7.35
N PHE A 132 -5.03 9.56 7.01
CA PHE A 132 -3.88 10.33 6.55
C PHE A 132 -3.87 11.75 7.11
N GLY A 133 -2.68 12.35 7.14
CA GLY A 133 -2.48 13.71 7.60
C GLY A 133 -2.67 14.72 6.46
N TYR A 134 -3.46 15.76 6.70
CA TYR A 134 -3.60 16.89 5.79
C TYR A 134 -4.03 18.15 6.56
N ASP A 135 -3.38 19.28 6.29
CA ASP A 135 -3.68 20.57 6.92
C ASP A 135 -3.72 20.50 8.45
N CYS A 136 -2.69 19.86 9.03
CA CYS A 136 -2.53 19.59 10.47
C CYS A 136 -3.60 18.68 11.10
N LYS A 137 -4.47 18.04 10.31
CA LYS A 137 -5.56 17.17 10.78
C LYS A 137 -5.36 15.73 10.32
N GLU A 138 -5.88 14.79 11.11
CA GLU A 138 -6.03 13.39 10.72
C GLU A 138 -7.40 13.20 10.08
N LEU A 139 -7.42 12.66 8.87
CA LEU A 139 -8.63 12.40 8.09
C LEU A 139 -8.79 10.89 7.88
N GLU A 140 -9.92 10.35 8.35
CA GLU A 140 -10.32 8.96 8.15
C GLU A 140 -10.78 8.70 6.70
N ILE A 141 -10.43 7.53 6.15
CA ILE A 141 -10.76 7.16 4.76
C ILE A 141 -11.19 5.69 4.67
N GLU A 142 -12.27 5.43 3.94
CA GLU A 142 -12.77 4.07 3.69
C GLU A 142 -12.14 3.45 2.42
N PHE A 143 -11.76 4.25 1.43
CA PHE A 143 -11.20 3.78 0.15
C PHE A 143 -9.78 4.28 -0.07
N TYR A 144 -8.86 3.36 -0.26
CA TYR A 144 -7.44 3.66 -0.31
C TYR A 144 -6.65 2.55 -1.00
N GLU A 145 -5.40 2.85 -1.37
CA GLU A 145 -4.43 1.82 -1.73
C GLU A 145 -3.48 1.56 -0.57
N VAL A 146 -3.10 0.30 -0.37
CA VAL A 146 -2.07 -0.12 0.59
C VAL A 146 -0.77 -0.39 -0.16
N LEU A 147 0.35 0.00 0.43
CA LEU A 147 1.67 -0.33 -0.07
C LEU A 147 1.96 -1.82 0.15
N VAL A 148 2.25 -2.51 -0.95
CA VAL A 148 2.73 -3.89 -0.99
C VAL A 148 4.17 -3.86 -1.50
N ALA A 149 5.05 -4.64 -0.89
CA ALA A 149 6.45 -4.69 -1.30
C ALA A 149 7.04 -6.08 -1.06
N GLU A 150 8.08 -6.40 -1.83
CA GLU A 150 8.99 -7.46 -1.43
C GLU A 150 9.88 -6.92 -0.29
N GLU A 151 9.78 -7.52 0.90
CA GLU A 151 10.46 -7.01 2.10
C GLU A 151 11.99 -6.95 1.93
N SER A 152 12.57 -7.89 1.18
CA SER A 152 14.01 -7.92 0.85
C SER A 152 14.45 -6.74 -0.02
N ALA A 153 13.52 -6.16 -0.79
CA ALA A 153 13.78 -5.11 -1.77
C ALA A 153 13.68 -3.71 -1.17
N VAL A 154 13.26 -3.58 0.10
CA VAL A 154 13.10 -2.30 0.79
C VAL A 154 13.84 -2.28 2.11
N ARG A 155 14.21 -1.09 2.57
CA ARG A 155 14.72 -0.89 3.93
C ARG A 155 14.49 0.53 4.41
N TRP A 156 14.67 0.73 5.72
CA TRP A 156 14.54 2.01 6.37
C TRP A 156 15.90 2.65 6.58
N GLU A 157 16.06 3.90 6.16
CA GLU A 157 17.28 4.68 6.34
C GLU A 157 16.99 5.90 7.20
N THR A 158 17.91 6.23 8.11
CA THR A 158 17.79 7.44 8.93
C THR A 158 17.93 8.68 8.05
N ALA A 159 16.98 9.61 8.18
CA ALA A 159 17.03 10.90 7.52
C ALA A 159 17.18 12.03 8.55
N THR A 160 17.73 13.16 8.11
CA THR A 160 17.99 14.33 8.95
C THR A 160 17.33 15.57 8.36
N TYR A 161 17.08 16.59 9.18
CA TYR A 161 16.68 17.90 8.71
C TYR A 161 17.92 18.76 8.36
N PRO A 162 17.94 19.51 7.24
CA PRO A 162 16.91 19.55 6.19
C PRO A 162 16.88 18.26 5.37
N PHE A 163 15.68 17.82 4.99
CA PHE A 163 15.50 16.67 4.11
C PHE A 163 15.92 17.04 2.68
N ILE A 164 16.79 16.22 2.08
CA ILE A 164 17.28 16.40 0.72
C ILE A 164 16.94 15.15 -0.08
N VAL A 165 16.36 15.33 -1.27
CA VAL A 165 16.08 14.22 -2.19
C VAL A 165 17.39 13.74 -2.80
N ARG A 166 17.85 12.58 -2.36
CA ARG A 166 19.07 11.89 -2.82
C ARG A 166 18.95 10.39 -2.54
N LYS A 167 19.96 9.61 -2.92
CA LYS A 167 20.10 8.23 -2.42
C LYS A 167 20.45 8.24 -0.92
N TYR A 168 19.82 7.36 -0.13
CA TYR A 168 20.11 7.14 1.28
C TYR A 168 20.68 5.73 1.44
N GLY A 169 21.88 5.61 2.01
CA GLY A 169 22.60 4.33 2.08
C GLY A 169 22.75 3.63 0.72
N GLY A 170 22.86 4.38 -0.38
CA GLY A 170 22.88 3.83 -1.75
C GLY A 170 21.51 3.42 -2.33
N GLY A 171 20.45 3.39 -1.50
CA GLY A 171 19.09 3.10 -1.91
C GLY A 171 18.33 4.30 -2.46
N THR A 172 17.32 4.04 -3.29
CA THR A 172 16.46 5.07 -3.91
C THR A 172 15.22 5.28 -3.07
N LEU A 173 14.86 6.53 -2.74
CA LEU A 173 13.66 6.85 -1.97
C LEU A 173 12.38 6.29 -2.62
N VAL A 174 11.47 5.78 -1.80
CA VAL A 174 10.13 5.36 -2.25
C VAL A 174 9.16 6.53 -2.18
N GLU A 175 8.65 6.96 -3.34
CA GLU A 175 7.59 7.95 -3.44
C GLU A 175 6.25 7.33 -3.03
N GLY A 176 5.57 7.95 -2.06
CA GLY A 176 4.24 7.54 -1.59
C GLY A 176 3.09 8.24 -2.32
N GLY A 177 3.37 9.44 -2.85
CA GLY A 177 2.40 10.29 -3.50
C GLY A 177 2.99 11.66 -3.81
N HIS A 178 2.11 12.65 -4.01
CA HIS A 178 2.52 13.98 -4.42
C HIS A 178 1.51 15.03 -3.95
N GLU A 179 1.99 16.25 -3.77
CA GLU A 179 1.17 17.45 -3.56
C GLU A 179 0.39 17.83 -4.84
N HIS A 180 -0.53 18.78 -4.72
CA HIS A 180 -1.35 19.24 -5.85
C HIS A 180 -0.54 19.84 -7.01
N ASP A 181 0.64 20.38 -6.73
CA ASP A 181 1.57 20.94 -7.72
C ASP A 181 2.49 19.88 -8.35
N GLY A 182 2.34 18.62 -7.95
CA GLY A 182 3.17 17.50 -8.38
C GLY A 182 4.46 17.32 -7.58
N SER A 183 4.71 18.14 -6.54
CA SER A 183 5.88 17.95 -5.67
C SER A 183 5.81 16.60 -4.94
N PRO A 184 6.88 15.79 -4.95
CA PRO A 184 6.83 14.43 -4.43
C PRO A 184 6.80 14.38 -2.90
N LEU A 185 6.08 13.39 -2.37
CA LEU A 185 6.02 13.02 -0.97
C LEU A 185 6.64 11.63 -0.78
N PHE A 186 7.58 11.50 0.15
CA PHE A 186 8.31 10.26 0.39
C PHE A 186 7.85 9.57 1.66
N ILE A 187 7.83 8.24 1.62
CA ILE A 187 7.39 7.43 2.76
C ILE A 187 8.40 7.56 3.89
N ALA A 188 7.90 7.97 5.04
CA ALA A 188 8.65 8.09 6.27
C ALA A 188 7.99 7.29 7.40
N ARG A 189 8.73 7.06 8.47
CA ARG A 189 8.18 6.63 9.75
C ARG A 189 8.93 7.26 10.90
N ALA A 190 8.25 7.46 12.01
CA ALA A 190 8.85 8.02 13.22
C ALA A 190 8.27 7.33 14.46
N PHE A 191 9.11 7.19 15.49
CA PHE A 191 8.66 6.71 16.79
C PHE A 191 7.96 7.84 17.53
N TYR A 192 6.75 7.57 18.01
CA TYR A 192 5.97 8.53 18.79
C TYR A 192 5.04 7.80 19.75
N TRP A 193 5.06 8.22 21.02
CA TRP A 193 4.15 7.73 22.05
C TRP A 193 4.02 6.20 22.16
N GLY A 194 5.15 5.48 22.08
CA GLY A 194 5.16 4.03 22.26
C GLY A 194 4.86 3.20 21.01
N GLY A 195 4.63 3.85 19.85
CA GLY A 195 4.49 3.19 18.56
C GLY A 195 5.44 3.76 17.51
N THR A 196 5.59 3.03 16.40
CA THR A 196 6.27 3.52 15.20
C THR A 196 5.22 3.80 14.14
N HIS A 197 5.03 5.07 13.78
CA HIS A 197 3.94 5.48 12.91
C HIS A 197 4.47 5.83 11.50
N PRO A 198 3.90 5.23 10.45
CA PRO A 198 4.20 5.66 9.09
C PRO A 198 3.54 7.01 8.80
N GLY A 199 4.21 7.79 7.97
CA GLY A 199 3.84 9.15 7.60
C GLY A 199 4.63 9.60 6.38
N LYS A 200 4.70 10.91 6.15
CA LYS A 200 5.27 11.50 4.93
C LYS A 200 6.40 12.48 5.25
N THR A 201 7.34 12.63 4.34
CA THR A 201 8.33 13.71 4.34
C THR A 201 8.52 14.27 2.93
N SER A 202 9.11 15.45 2.82
CA SER A 202 9.47 16.07 1.53
C SER A 202 10.53 17.14 1.74
N SER A 203 11.04 17.71 0.65
CA SER A 203 12.05 18.78 0.70
C SER A 203 11.55 20.08 1.35
N VAL A 204 10.23 20.27 1.45
CA VAL A 204 9.62 21.45 2.08
C VAL A 204 9.16 21.19 3.51
N LEU A 205 9.02 19.93 3.90
CA LEU A 205 8.65 19.55 5.26
C LEU A 205 9.83 19.65 6.21
N LYS A 206 9.51 19.89 7.48
CA LYS A 206 10.50 20.06 8.54
C LYS A 206 10.94 18.74 9.15
N GLY A 207 10.38 17.61 8.74
CA GLY A 207 10.65 16.29 9.31
C GLY A 207 9.74 15.24 8.69
N ALA A 208 9.43 14.19 9.45
CA ALA A 208 8.33 13.28 9.13
C ALA A 208 7.04 13.77 9.77
N ASP A 209 6.02 13.99 8.95
CA ASP A 209 4.66 14.25 9.40
C ASP A 209 3.93 12.92 9.56
N ILE A 210 3.61 12.56 10.80
CA ILE A 210 2.86 11.35 11.17
C ILE A 210 1.49 11.76 11.74
N THR A 211 0.51 10.86 11.70
CA THR A 211 -0.77 11.08 12.39
C THR A 211 -0.89 10.26 13.67
N PHE A 212 -1.42 10.89 14.70
CA PHE A 212 -1.66 10.27 16.00
C PHE A 212 -2.79 11.00 16.74
N ALA A 213 -3.76 10.25 17.27
CA ALA A 213 -4.85 10.76 18.10
C ALA A 213 -5.56 12.01 17.52
N GLY A 214 -5.91 11.99 16.23
CA GLY A 214 -6.65 13.07 15.57
C GLY A 214 -5.80 14.25 15.06
N LYS A 215 -4.48 14.21 15.24
CA LYS A 215 -3.56 15.31 14.87
C LYS A 215 -2.40 14.82 14.01
N GLU A 216 -1.81 15.76 13.28
CA GLU A 216 -0.55 15.57 12.56
C GLU A 216 0.61 16.13 13.40
N TYR A 217 1.72 15.37 13.50
CA TYR A 217 2.91 15.73 14.25
C TYR A 217 4.14 15.68 13.35
N CYS A 218 4.96 16.74 13.38
CA CYS A 218 6.21 16.82 12.64
C CYS A 218 7.39 16.42 13.52
N LEU A 219 8.02 15.28 13.24
CA LEU A 219 9.10 14.70 14.04
C LEU A 219 10.45 14.77 13.32
N LYS A 220 11.50 15.10 14.07
CA LYS A 220 12.87 15.32 13.54
C LYS A 220 13.72 14.07 13.48
N ASP A 221 13.43 13.11 14.36
CA ASP A 221 14.04 11.80 14.36
C ASP A 221 13.10 10.85 13.61
N TYR A 222 13.48 10.51 12.39
CA TYR A 222 12.66 9.70 11.51
C TYR A 222 13.50 8.91 10.51
N GLN A 223 12.87 7.92 9.90
CA GLN A 223 13.44 7.11 8.85
C GLN A 223 12.62 7.29 7.57
N VAL A 224 13.27 7.10 6.43
CA VAL A 224 12.65 7.07 5.10
C VAL A 224 12.76 5.69 4.49
N LEU A 225 11.73 5.29 3.75
CA LEU A 225 11.73 4.02 3.04
C LEU A 225 12.54 4.17 1.74
N VAL A 226 13.48 3.26 1.51
CA VAL A 226 14.25 3.18 0.27
C VAL A 226 14.15 1.81 -0.37
N LEU A 227 14.19 1.78 -1.70
CA LEU A 227 14.48 0.58 -2.48
C LEU A 227 15.96 0.23 -2.31
N SER A 228 16.23 -1.04 -2.03
CA SER A 228 17.56 -1.62 -2.07
C SER A 228 18.04 -1.70 -3.51
N ASP A 229 19.25 -1.19 -3.75
CA ASP A 229 19.92 -1.30 -5.04
C ASP A 229 20.62 -2.66 -5.07
N PRO A 230 20.26 -3.59 -5.97
CA PRO A 230 20.91 -4.91 -6.05
C PRO A 230 22.43 -4.80 -6.27
N GLY A 231 22.91 -3.70 -6.86
CA GLY A 231 24.33 -3.44 -7.09
C GLY A 231 25.08 -2.81 -5.92
N TYR A 232 24.40 -2.46 -4.82
CA TYR A 232 25.01 -1.85 -3.62
C TYR A 232 25.21 -2.84 -2.48
N ALA A 233 24.78 -4.10 -2.65
CA ALA A 233 25.11 -5.17 -1.72
C ALA A 233 26.63 -5.46 -1.78
N SER A 234 27.28 -5.36 -0.61
CA SER A 234 28.66 -5.79 -0.29
C SER A 234 29.81 -4.78 -0.50
N ILE A 235 29.87 -3.75 0.37
CA ILE A 235 31.17 -3.35 0.97
C ILE A 235 31.11 -3.54 2.50
N ALA A 236 29.96 -3.32 3.14
CA ALA A 236 29.78 -3.56 4.58
C ALA A 236 29.84 -5.05 4.99
N ALA A 237 29.77 -5.98 4.04
CA ALA A 237 29.91 -7.42 4.30
C ALA A 237 31.38 -7.92 4.23
N LEU A 238 32.34 -7.04 3.91
CA LEU A 238 33.77 -7.38 3.79
C LEU A 238 34.63 -6.92 4.98
N ASP A 239 34.05 -6.25 5.98
CA ASP A 239 34.77 -5.77 7.17
C ASP A 239 34.45 -6.59 8.44
N LEU A 240 33.92 -7.80 8.28
CA LEU A 240 33.75 -8.78 9.36
C LEU A 240 34.37 -10.12 8.95
N ASP A 241 35.70 -10.17 8.91
CA ASP A 241 36.52 -11.37 9.08
C ASP A 241 37.92 -10.99 9.58
#